data_AF-F4KS84-F1
#
_entry.id   AF-F4KS84-F1
#
_cell.length_a   1.000
_cell.length_b   1.000
_cell.length_c   1.000
_cell.angle_alpha   90.00
_cell.angle_beta   90.00
_cell.angle_gamma   90.00
#
_symmetry.space_group_name_H-M   'P 1'
#
loop_
_entity.id
_entity.type
_entity.pdbx_description
1 polymer ?
#
loop_
_entity_poly.entity_id
_entity_poly.type
_entity_poly.pdbx_seq_one_letter_code
_entity_poly.pdbx_strand_id
1 'polypeptide(L)'
;MQSIFQTYLELGFAHIADLAGYDHILFIVVLCAIYRLQEWRKVAILVTAFTIGHSLTLGMAAMNIIPVNTKMVEFLIPLTIFLTAIYNVVYHRFDQREIQSRTFNRNINVNYVFALVFGLIHGLGFSNFFRSLTMPGNESDLIVQLLAFNIGVEIGQLTIVAVILIFSLLAFSVLRIKQREYNLFVSGAAAGLSLVMMLERNPFT
;
A
#
# COMPACT_ATOMS: atom_id res chain seq x y z
N MET A 1 -2.83 32.17 -2.24
CA MET A 1 -1.71 31.51 -1.54
C MET A 1 -2.27 30.23 -0.95
N GLN A 2 -1.79 29.05 -1.37
CA GLN A 2 -2.19 27.79 -0.73
C GLN A 2 -1.64 27.74 0.70
N SER A 3 -2.41 27.17 1.62
CA SER A 3 -1.93 26.94 2.99
C SER A 3 -0.91 25.81 3.02
N ILE A 4 -0.08 25.75 4.07
CA ILE A 4 0.85 24.63 4.31
C ILE A 4 0.08 23.31 4.32
N PHE A 5 -1.06 23.28 5.01
CA PHE A 5 -1.92 22.09 5.05
C PHE A 5 -2.36 21.64 3.66
N GLN A 6 -2.86 22.56 2.82
CA GLN A 6 -3.30 22.21 1.47
C GLN A 6 -2.15 21.70 0.61
N THR A 7 -0.98 22.32 0.70
CA THR A 7 0.22 21.93 -0.06
C THR A 7 0.62 20.49 0.26
N TYR A 8 0.68 20.14 1.54
CA TYR A 8 1.08 18.79 1.97
C TYR A 8 -0.01 17.74 1.74
N LEU A 9 -1.29 18.13 1.83
CA LEU A 9 -2.41 17.26 1.47
C LEU A 9 -2.38 16.88 -0.02
N GLU A 10 -2.19 17.87 -0.90
CA GLU A 10 -2.03 17.64 -2.35
C GLU A 10 -0.79 16.80 -2.65
N LEU A 11 0.32 17.05 -1.96
CA LEU A 11 1.55 16.26 -2.07
C LEU A 11 1.32 14.79 -1.67
N GLY A 12 0.63 14.54 -0.57
CA GLY A 12 0.31 13.19 -0.10
C GLY A 12 -0.59 12.42 -1.06
N PHE A 13 -1.60 13.10 -1.62
CA PHE A 13 -2.45 12.52 -2.66
C PHE A 13 -1.65 12.19 -3.92
N ALA A 14 -0.84 13.15 -4.40
CA ALA A 14 -0.02 12.99 -5.60
C ALA A 14 1.03 11.89 -5.44
N HIS A 15 1.62 11.73 -4.25
CA HIS A 15 2.58 10.68 -3.96
C HIS A 15 1.99 9.26 -4.16
N ILE A 16 0.76 9.04 -3.71
CA ILE A 16 0.07 7.75 -3.87
C ILE A 16 -0.44 7.55 -5.29
N ALA A 17 -0.89 8.61 -5.94
CA ALA A 17 -1.45 8.59 -7.28
C ALA A 17 -0.40 8.73 -8.40
N ASP A 18 0.89 8.75 -8.06
CA ASP A 18 1.96 8.90 -9.04
C ASP A 18 2.11 7.63 -9.89
N LEU A 19 1.99 7.80 -11.20
CA LEU A 19 2.14 6.73 -12.19
C LEU A 19 3.61 6.35 -12.41
N ALA A 20 4.56 7.25 -12.12
CA ALA A 20 5.99 6.94 -12.21
C ALA A 20 6.43 6.03 -11.05
N GLY A 21 5.87 6.23 -9.86
CA GLY A 21 6.07 5.42 -8.65
C GLY A 21 4.90 4.49 -8.33
N TYR A 22 4.45 3.70 -9.31
CA TYR A 22 3.23 2.88 -9.23
C TYR A 22 3.27 1.74 -8.19
N ASP A 23 4.32 1.63 -7.38
CA ASP A 23 4.51 0.66 -6.31
C ASP A 23 3.29 0.57 -5.36
N HIS A 24 2.74 1.73 -4.94
CA HIS A 24 1.54 1.80 -4.10
C HIS A 24 0.32 1.24 -4.79
N ILE A 25 0.09 1.67 -6.03
CA ILE A 25 -1.05 1.25 -6.83
C ILE A 25 -0.98 -0.27 -7.01
N LEU A 26 0.19 -0.79 -7.37
CA LEU A 26 0.41 -2.22 -7.55
C LEU A 26 0.15 -3.01 -6.25
N PHE A 27 0.64 -2.51 -5.11
CA PHE A 27 0.38 -3.14 -3.82
C PHE A 27 -1.11 -3.16 -3.45
N ILE A 28 -1.81 -2.04 -3.63
CA ILE A 28 -3.25 -1.94 -3.34
C ILE A 28 -4.04 -2.86 -4.27
N VAL A 29 -3.67 -2.92 -5.56
CA VAL A 29 -4.26 -3.86 -6.53
C VAL A 29 -4.11 -5.30 -6.07
N VAL A 30 -2.91 -5.69 -5.62
CA VAL A 30 -2.67 -7.04 -5.08
C VAL A 30 -3.51 -7.30 -3.84
N LEU A 31 -3.51 -6.41 -2.86
CA LEU A 31 -4.33 -6.59 -1.65
C LEU A 31 -5.82 -6.71 -1.97
N CYS A 32 -6.33 -5.91 -2.91
CA CYS A 32 -7.74 -5.93 -3.30
C CYS A 32 -8.14 -7.17 -4.12
N ALA A 33 -7.19 -7.90 -4.71
CA ALA A 33 -7.45 -9.02 -5.62
C ALA A 33 -8.30 -10.16 -5.00
N ILE A 34 -8.26 -10.29 -3.67
CA ILE A 34 -8.95 -11.33 -2.90
C ILE A 34 -10.25 -10.85 -2.25
N TYR A 35 -10.58 -9.56 -2.35
CA TYR A 35 -11.78 -8.97 -1.74
C TYR A 35 -12.85 -8.70 -2.78
N ARG A 36 -14.10 -8.64 -2.32
CA ARG A 36 -15.24 -8.18 -3.12
C ARG A 36 -15.76 -6.84 -2.61
N LEU A 37 -16.60 -6.18 -3.42
CA LEU A 37 -17.21 -4.90 -3.07
C LEU A 37 -17.97 -4.96 -1.73
N GLN A 38 -18.60 -6.08 -1.40
CA GLN A 38 -19.30 -6.28 -0.12
C GLN A 38 -18.36 -6.18 1.10
N GLU A 39 -17.05 -6.39 0.89
CA GLU A 39 -16.02 -6.40 1.93
C GLU A 39 -15.25 -5.07 2.02
N TRP A 40 -15.78 -3.98 1.44
CA TRP A 40 -15.14 -2.67 1.40
C TRP A 40 -14.63 -2.18 2.79
N ARG A 41 -15.31 -2.53 3.88
CA ARG A 41 -14.88 -2.20 5.25
C ARG A 41 -13.54 -2.86 5.62
N LYS A 42 -13.33 -4.11 5.20
CA LYS A 42 -12.05 -4.81 5.43
C LYS A 42 -10.93 -4.14 4.63
N VAL A 43 -11.23 -3.71 3.40
CA VAL A 43 -10.27 -3.00 2.55
C VAL A 43 -9.95 -1.60 3.10
N ALA A 44 -10.93 -0.89 3.63
CA ALA A 44 -10.69 0.39 4.31
C ALA A 44 -9.73 0.22 5.51
N ILE A 45 -9.93 -0.82 6.33
CA ILE A 45 -9.01 -1.13 7.44
C ILE A 45 -7.59 -1.46 6.95
N LEU A 46 -7.45 -2.17 5.81
CA LEU A 46 -6.15 -2.43 5.19
C LEU A 46 -5.44 -1.13 4.80
N VAL A 47 -6.16 -0.22 4.14
CA VAL A 47 -5.62 1.08 3.74
C VAL A 47 -5.17 1.87 4.97
N THR A 48 -6.00 1.95 6.01
CA THR A 48 -5.62 2.64 7.24
C THR A 48 -4.42 1.98 7.93
N ALA A 49 -4.33 0.64 7.94
CA ALA A 49 -3.16 -0.07 8.49
C ALA A 49 -1.87 0.27 7.72
N PHE A 50 -1.94 0.37 6.40
CA PHE A 50 -0.84 0.89 5.58
C PHE A 50 -0.48 2.32 5.98
N THR A 51 -1.45 3.23 6.06
CA THR A 51 -1.20 4.64 6.38
C THR A 51 -0.56 4.80 7.75
N ILE A 52 -0.98 4.00 8.74
CA ILE A 52 -0.37 3.99 10.07
C ILE A 52 1.10 3.60 10.00
N GLY A 53 1.43 2.50 9.31
CA GLY A 53 2.82 2.05 9.14
C GLY A 53 3.65 3.11 8.43
N HIS A 54 3.13 3.61 7.31
CA HIS A 54 3.75 4.65 6.51
C HIS A 54 4.07 5.91 7.32
N SER A 55 3.07 6.43 8.04
CA SER A 55 3.18 7.61 8.90
C SER A 55 4.28 7.46 9.95
N LEU A 56 4.36 6.27 10.58
CA LEU A 56 5.31 6.01 11.65
C LEU A 56 6.75 6.10 11.15
N THR A 57 7.08 5.39 10.08
CA THR A 57 8.44 5.40 9.51
C THR A 57 8.80 6.70 8.82
N LEU A 58 7.84 7.34 8.16
CA LEU A 58 8.05 8.66 7.57
C LEU A 58 8.39 9.69 8.65
N GLY A 59 7.64 9.71 9.75
CA GLY A 59 7.90 10.61 10.89
C GLY A 59 9.24 10.34 11.55
N MET A 60 9.58 9.07 11.82
CA MET A 60 10.88 8.71 12.41
C MET A 60 12.06 9.12 11.53
N ALA A 61 11.95 8.91 10.22
CA ALA A 61 13.00 9.28 9.28
C ALA A 61 13.09 10.79 9.04
N ALA A 62 11.96 11.52 9.06
CA ALA A 62 11.94 12.98 9.02
C ALA A 62 12.65 13.59 10.23
N MET A 63 12.49 13.00 11.43
CA MET A 63 13.21 13.38 12.66
C MET A 63 14.66 12.84 12.74
N ASN A 64 15.14 12.17 11.68
CA ASN A 64 16.49 11.60 11.60
C ASN A 64 16.80 10.56 12.71
N ILE A 65 15.77 9.85 13.21
CA ILE A 65 15.89 8.85 14.27
C ILE A 65 16.49 7.54 13.74
N ILE A 66 16.20 7.20 12.47
CA ILE A 66 16.60 5.93 11.86
C ILE A 66 17.44 6.20 10.61
N PRO A 67 18.66 5.61 10.49
CA PRO A 67 19.41 5.68 9.25
C PRO A 67 18.71 4.87 8.15
N VAL A 68 18.47 5.50 7.01
CA VAL A 68 17.78 4.86 5.88
C VAL A 68 18.78 4.46 4.80
N ASN A 69 18.88 3.15 4.55
CA ASN A 69 19.58 2.64 3.38
C ASN A 69 18.61 2.58 2.19
N THR A 70 18.61 3.63 1.37
CA THR A 70 17.68 3.77 0.24
C THR A 70 17.71 2.59 -0.71
N LYS A 71 18.89 2.05 -1.05
CA LYS A 71 19.01 0.88 -1.95
C LYS A 71 18.28 -0.35 -1.41
N MET A 72 18.43 -0.63 -0.11
CA MET A 72 17.73 -1.75 0.52
C MET A 72 16.22 -1.51 0.55
N VAL A 73 15.77 -0.30 0.88
CA VAL A 73 14.34 0.02 0.93
C VAL A 73 13.69 -0.08 -0.45
N GLU A 74 14.33 0.46 -1.49
CA GLU A 74 13.86 0.39 -2.88
C GLU A 74 13.71 -1.05 -3.39
N PHE A 75 14.50 -1.99 -2.87
CA PHE A 75 14.36 -3.43 -3.13
C PHE A 75 13.27 -4.10 -2.30
N LEU A 76 13.15 -3.72 -1.01
CA LEU A 76 12.16 -4.29 -0.10
C LEU A 76 10.72 -3.94 -0.48
N ILE A 77 10.50 -2.78 -1.11
CA ILE A 77 9.18 -2.36 -1.62
C ILE A 77 8.63 -3.39 -2.64
N PRO A 78 9.27 -3.67 -3.78
CA PRO A 78 8.77 -4.68 -4.71
C PRO A 78 8.84 -6.10 -4.14
N LEU A 79 9.79 -6.43 -3.26
CA LEU A 79 9.81 -7.73 -2.58
C LEU A 79 8.54 -7.99 -1.76
N THR A 80 8.05 -6.98 -1.03
CA THR A 80 6.82 -7.12 -0.22
C THR A 80 5.56 -7.21 -1.08
N ILE A 81 5.52 -6.54 -2.23
CA ILE A 81 4.48 -6.74 -3.26
C ILE A 81 4.50 -8.19 -3.77
N PHE A 82 5.68 -8.69 -4.14
CA PHE A 82 5.88 -10.04 -4.64
C PHE A 82 5.40 -11.10 -3.62
N LEU A 83 5.82 -10.97 -2.37
CA LEU A 83 5.41 -11.89 -1.29
C LEU A 83 3.90 -11.87 -1.06
N THR A 84 3.28 -10.70 -1.10
CA THR A 84 1.82 -10.55 -0.96
C THR A 84 1.08 -11.21 -2.12
N ALA A 85 1.58 -11.02 -3.35
CA ALA A 85 1.01 -11.63 -4.55
C ALA A 85 1.11 -13.17 -4.52
N ILE A 86 2.28 -13.71 -4.14
CA ILE A 86 2.47 -15.15 -3.97
C ILE A 86 1.55 -15.70 -2.87
N TYR A 87 1.45 -15.01 -1.73
CA TYR A 87 0.55 -15.40 -0.65
C TYR A 87 -0.90 -15.48 -1.13
N ASN A 88 -1.38 -14.48 -1.86
CA ASN A 88 -2.73 -14.46 -2.43
C ASN A 88 -2.97 -15.64 -3.39
N VAL A 89 -2.00 -16.02 -4.21
CA VAL A 89 -2.12 -17.14 -5.15
C VAL A 89 -2.12 -18.49 -4.41
N VAL A 90 -1.22 -18.68 -3.45
CA VAL A 90 -0.99 -19.97 -2.78
C VAL A 90 -2.06 -20.24 -1.71
N TYR A 91 -2.33 -19.28 -0.84
CA TYR A 91 -3.13 -19.50 0.36
C TYR A 91 -4.63 -19.23 0.15
N HIS A 92 -4.99 -18.28 -0.72
CA HIS A 92 -6.41 -18.04 -1.04
C HIS A 92 -7.04 -19.19 -1.87
N ARG A 93 -6.22 -20.15 -2.32
CA ARG A 93 -6.66 -21.42 -2.92
C ARG A 93 -7.38 -22.33 -1.92
N PHE A 94 -7.09 -22.21 -0.62
CA PHE A 94 -7.56 -23.13 0.43
C PHE A 94 -8.79 -22.62 1.20
N ASP A 95 -8.94 -21.30 1.33
CA ASP A 95 -9.89 -20.70 2.27
C ASP A 95 -11.37 -20.78 1.82
N GLN A 96 -11.65 -20.92 0.52
CA GLN A 96 -13.05 -21.05 0.03
C GLN A 96 -13.77 -22.32 0.52
N ARG A 97 -13.05 -23.35 1.00
CA ARG A 97 -13.65 -24.55 1.60
C ARG A 97 -13.82 -24.45 3.12
N GLU A 98 -13.23 -23.45 3.78
CA GLU A 98 -13.16 -23.34 5.24
C GLU A 98 -13.92 -22.13 5.82
N ILE A 99 -14.68 -21.40 5.01
CA ILE A 99 -15.51 -20.27 5.49
C ILE A 99 -16.69 -20.73 6.38
N GLN A 100 -17.03 -22.02 6.40
CA GLN A 100 -18.17 -22.52 7.18
C GLN A 100 -17.84 -22.92 8.63
N SER A 101 -16.58 -22.95 9.06
CA SER A 101 -16.19 -23.63 10.32
C SER A 101 -15.34 -22.83 11.31
N ARG A 102 -15.22 -21.50 11.20
CA ARG A 102 -14.45 -20.73 12.20
C ARG A 102 -15.25 -19.62 12.86
N THR A 103 -15.98 -20.07 13.89
CA THR A 103 -16.42 -19.34 15.07
C THR A 103 -15.35 -18.37 15.57
N PHE A 104 -15.72 -17.09 15.69
CA PHE A 104 -15.26 -16.12 16.69
C PHE A 104 -13.89 -16.44 17.36
N ASN A 105 -12.79 -16.30 16.62
CA ASN A 105 -11.47 -16.21 17.23
C ASN A 105 -10.72 -15.03 16.64
N ARG A 106 -9.99 -14.33 17.51
CA ARG A 106 -9.29 -13.06 17.28
C ARG A 106 -8.07 -13.27 16.37
N ASN A 107 -8.28 -13.83 15.19
CA ASN A 107 -7.25 -14.02 14.18
C ASN A 107 -7.06 -12.69 13.46
N ILE A 108 -5.95 -12.01 13.76
CA ILE A 108 -5.50 -10.87 12.96
C ILE A 108 -5.39 -11.38 11.52
N ASN A 109 -6.11 -10.74 10.60
CA ASN A 109 -6.00 -11.07 9.19
C ASN A 109 -4.55 -10.76 8.76
N VAL A 110 -3.82 -11.76 8.29
CA VAL A 110 -2.41 -11.64 7.87
C VAL A 110 -2.24 -10.50 6.86
N ASN A 111 -3.27 -10.22 6.06
CA ASN A 111 -3.25 -9.12 5.10
C ASN A 111 -3.12 -7.75 5.78
N TYR A 112 -3.68 -7.55 6.98
CA TYR A 112 -3.49 -6.32 7.75
C TYR A 112 -2.03 -6.14 8.18
N VAL A 113 -1.35 -7.26 8.48
CA VAL A 113 0.09 -7.25 8.80
C VAL A 113 0.89 -6.92 7.55
N PHE A 114 0.58 -7.50 6.39
CA PHE A 114 1.23 -7.15 5.13
C PHE A 114 1.04 -5.69 4.76
N ALA A 115 -0.17 -5.14 4.91
CA ALA A 115 -0.43 -3.73 4.67
C ALA A 115 0.41 -2.83 5.59
N LEU A 116 0.46 -3.14 6.89
CA LEU A 116 1.27 -2.42 7.86
C LEU A 116 2.76 -2.48 7.53
N VAL A 117 3.29 -3.66 7.22
CA VAL A 117 4.71 -3.88 6.89
C VAL A 117 5.10 -3.17 5.60
N PHE A 118 4.26 -3.25 4.57
CA PHE A 118 4.45 -2.49 3.34
C PHE A 118 4.46 -0.99 3.63
N GLY A 119 3.52 -0.49 4.45
CA GLY A 119 3.49 0.89 4.92
C GLY A 119 4.80 1.32 5.58
N LEU A 120 5.30 0.55 6.55
CA LEU A 120 6.56 0.82 7.24
C LEU A 120 7.74 0.92 6.25
N ILE A 121 7.88 -0.06 5.36
CA ILE A 121 9.00 -0.07 4.40
C ILE A 121 8.87 1.10 3.43
N HIS A 122 7.67 1.35 2.91
CA HIS A 122 7.45 2.38 1.92
C HIS A 122 7.64 3.78 2.49
N GLY A 123 7.21 4.03 3.74
CA GLY A 123 7.42 5.31 4.41
C GLY A 123 8.90 5.66 4.59
N LEU A 124 9.78 4.66 4.73
CA LEU A 124 11.23 4.88 4.69
C LEU A 124 11.71 5.30 3.30
N GLY A 125 11.14 4.76 2.22
CA GLY A 125 11.54 5.05 0.84
C GLY A 125 11.30 6.50 0.45
N PHE A 126 10.19 7.08 0.91
CA PHE A 126 9.83 8.47 0.62
C PHE A 126 10.49 9.49 1.58
N SER A 127 11.04 9.03 2.69
CA SER A 127 11.47 9.90 3.79
C SER A 127 12.52 10.95 3.43
N ASN A 128 13.51 10.59 2.60
CA ASN A 128 14.56 11.52 2.18
C ASN A 128 14.00 12.67 1.34
N PHE A 129 13.06 12.35 0.44
CA PHE A 129 12.38 13.35 -0.39
C PHE A 129 11.48 14.24 0.46
N PHE A 130 10.65 13.66 1.34
CA PHE A 130 9.81 14.43 2.26
C PHE A 130 10.64 15.41 3.10
N ARG A 131 11.75 14.94 3.68
CA ARG A 131 12.66 15.77 4.47
C ARG A 131 13.29 16.90 3.66
N SER A 132 13.56 16.70 2.37
CA SER A 132 14.06 17.77 1.50
C SER A 132 13.02 18.88 1.23
N LEU A 133 11.73 18.55 1.35
CA LEU A 133 10.61 19.49 1.21
C LEU A 133 10.25 20.17 2.54
N THR A 134 10.47 19.50 3.66
CA THR A 134 10.35 20.08 4.99
C THR A 134 11.44 21.15 5.16
N MET A 135 11.06 22.42 5.02
CA MET A 135 12.01 23.55 5.06
C MET A 135 12.84 23.56 6.36
N PRO A 136 14.17 23.76 6.29
CA PRO A 136 14.98 24.02 7.48
C PRO A 136 14.47 25.27 8.20
N GLY A 137 14.03 25.13 9.46
CA GLY A 137 13.53 26.24 10.30
C GLY A 137 12.02 26.24 10.60
N ASN A 138 11.21 25.35 10.01
CA ASN A 138 9.77 25.20 10.29
C ASN A 138 9.45 23.89 11.04
N GLU A 139 10.33 23.45 11.94
CA GLU A 139 10.14 22.24 12.75
C GLU A 139 8.84 22.29 13.57
N SER A 140 8.37 23.49 13.93
CA SER A 140 7.09 23.72 14.60
C SER A 140 5.88 23.20 13.82
N ASP A 141 5.98 23.12 12.49
CA ASP A 141 4.90 22.70 11.59
C ASP A 141 5.02 21.26 11.12
N LEU A 142 6.08 20.53 11.51
CA LEU A 142 6.34 19.15 11.04
C LEU A 142 5.14 18.23 11.30
N ILE A 143 4.50 18.36 12.47
CA ILE A 143 3.31 17.59 12.83
C ILE A 143 2.16 17.89 11.85
N VAL A 144 1.94 19.16 11.52
CA VAL A 144 0.87 19.58 10.59
C VAL A 144 1.17 19.09 9.17
N GLN A 145 2.43 19.17 8.74
CA GLN A 145 2.88 18.70 7.43
C GLN A 145 2.70 17.17 7.29
N LEU A 146 3.16 16.40 8.29
CA LEU A 146 2.98 14.94 8.33
C LEU A 146 1.50 14.56 8.38
N LEU A 147 0.70 15.24 9.20
CA LEU A 147 -0.73 14.97 9.30
C LEU A 147 -1.44 15.25 7.96
N ALA A 148 -1.22 16.42 7.38
CA ALA A 148 -1.80 16.80 6.09
C ALA A 148 -1.41 15.83 4.98
N PHE A 149 -0.12 15.47 4.92
CA PHE A 149 0.41 14.51 3.97
C PHE A 149 -0.25 13.13 4.11
N ASN A 150 -0.32 12.57 5.32
CA ASN A 150 -0.91 11.24 5.51
C ASN A 150 -2.43 11.22 5.30
N ILE A 151 -3.13 12.33 5.55
CA ILE A 151 -4.54 12.49 5.15
C ILE A 151 -4.65 12.45 3.62
N GLY A 152 -3.77 13.16 2.90
CA GLY A 152 -3.70 13.11 1.44
C GLY A 152 -3.45 11.69 0.92
N VAL A 153 -2.52 10.96 1.54
CA VAL A 153 -2.22 9.55 1.26
C VAL A 153 -3.48 8.70 1.41
N GLU A 154 -4.14 8.75 2.56
CA GLU A 154 -5.33 7.92 2.83
C GLU A 154 -6.48 8.22 1.84
N ILE A 155 -6.71 9.50 1.50
CA ILE A 155 -7.69 9.91 0.47
C ILE A 155 -7.33 9.33 -0.90
N GLY A 156 -6.07 9.41 -1.30
CA GLY A 156 -5.58 8.87 -2.56
C GLY A 156 -5.78 7.35 -2.64
N GLN A 157 -5.42 6.64 -1.57
CA GLN A 157 -5.58 5.20 -1.49
C GLN A 157 -7.05 4.77 -1.53
N LEU A 158 -7.93 5.45 -0.81
CA LEU A 158 -9.37 5.15 -0.84
C LEU A 158 -9.97 5.39 -2.23
N THR A 159 -9.47 6.39 -2.96
CA THR A 159 -9.87 6.65 -4.35
C THR A 159 -9.43 5.50 -5.27
N ILE A 160 -8.17 5.06 -5.16
CA ILE A 160 -7.66 3.90 -5.93
C ILE A 160 -8.44 2.63 -5.59
N VAL A 161 -8.71 2.38 -4.30
CA VAL A 161 -9.52 1.24 -3.86
C VAL A 161 -10.92 1.28 -4.45
N ALA A 162 -11.58 2.45 -4.44
CA ALA A 162 -12.91 2.59 -5.02
C ALA A 162 -12.90 2.21 -6.51
N VAL A 163 -11.91 2.69 -7.25
CA VAL A 163 -11.72 2.36 -8.67
C VAL A 163 -11.53 0.85 -8.86
N ILE A 164 -10.63 0.22 -8.09
CA ILE A 164 -10.37 -1.22 -8.18
C ILE A 164 -11.64 -2.03 -7.88
N LEU A 165 -12.38 -1.69 -6.83
CA LEU A 165 -13.60 -2.41 -6.45
C LEU A 165 -14.71 -2.29 -7.52
N ILE A 166 -14.79 -1.16 -8.22
CA ILE A 166 -15.69 -1.00 -9.38
C ILE A 166 -15.27 -1.93 -10.53
N PHE A 167 -13.97 -2.02 -10.84
CA PHE A 167 -13.48 -2.95 -11.86
C PHE A 167 -13.71 -4.42 -11.45
N SER A 168 -13.52 -4.76 -10.18
CA SER A 168 -13.85 -6.08 -9.65
C SER A 168 -15.34 -6.39 -9.78
N LEU A 169 -16.22 -5.42 -9.50
CA LEU A 169 -17.66 -5.57 -9.70
C LEU A 169 -17.99 -5.87 -11.17
N LEU A 170 -17.38 -5.15 -12.11
CA LEU A 170 -17.56 -5.39 -13.55
C LEU A 170 -17.09 -6.79 -13.95
N ALA A 171 -15.91 -7.21 -13.49
CA ALA A 171 -15.34 -8.52 -13.75
C ALA A 171 -16.25 -9.66 -13.25
N PHE A 172 -16.84 -9.51 -12.06
CA PHE A 172 -17.69 -10.54 -11.47
C PHE A 172 -19.14 -10.52 -11.95
N SER A 173 -19.70 -9.34 -12.22
CA SER A 173 -21.12 -9.19 -12.54
C SER A 173 -21.40 -9.25 -14.04
N VAL A 174 -20.53 -8.65 -14.85
CA VAL A 174 -20.69 -8.57 -16.31
C VAL A 174 -19.92 -9.68 -17.00
N LEU A 175 -18.62 -9.82 -16.71
CA LEU A 175 -17.78 -10.85 -17.33
C LEU A 175 -17.90 -12.23 -16.66
N ARG A 176 -18.57 -12.30 -15.50
CA ARG A 176 -18.80 -13.54 -14.71
C ARG A 176 -17.52 -14.33 -14.42
N ILE A 177 -16.39 -13.64 -14.29
CA ILE A 177 -15.10 -14.23 -13.95
C ILE A 177 -15.17 -14.80 -12.53
N LYS A 178 -14.58 -15.97 -12.29
CA LYS A 178 -14.53 -16.53 -10.92
C LYS A 178 -13.50 -15.77 -10.09
N GLN A 179 -13.77 -15.54 -8.80
CA GLN A 179 -12.83 -14.89 -7.87
C GLN A 179 -11.42 -15.47 -7.96
N ARG A 180 -11.32 -16.80 -8.08
CA ARG A 180 -10.04 -17.50 -8.19
C ARG A 180 -9.28 -17.10 -9.46
N GLU A 181 -9.94 -17.06 -10.61
CA GLU A 181 -9.33 -16.69 -11.89
C GLU A 181 -8.90 -15.23 -11.87
N TYR A 182 -9.76 -14.35 -11.34
CA TYR A 182 -9.45 -12.95 -11.14
C TYR A 182 -8.22 -12.75 -10.24
N ASN A 183 -8.18 -13.40 -9.07
CA ASN A 183 -7.04 -13.31 -8.16
C ASN A 183 -5.76 -13.88 -8.78
N LEU A 184 -5.84 -15.03 -9.47
CA LEU A 184 -4.68 -15.61 -10.16
C LEU A 184 -4.13 -14.68 -11.23
N PHE A 185 -5.00 -14.04 -12.00
CA PHE A 185 -4.61 -13.10 -13.03
C PHE A 185 -3.96 -11.84 -12.43
N VAL A 186 -4.65 -11.17 -11.49
CA VAL A 186 -4.18 -9.92 -10.88
C VAL A 186 -2.91 -10.13 -10.06
N SER A 187 -2.92 -11.10 -9.13
CA SER A 187 -1.75 -11.40 -8.30
C SER A 187 -0.61 -11.99 -9.13
N GLY A 188 -0.89 -12.79 -10.16
CA GLY A 188 0.14 -13.32 -11.07
C GLY A 188 0.84 -12.21 -11.87
N ALA A 189 0.07 -11.27 -12.44
CA ALA A 189 0.62 -10.11 -13.14
C ALA A 189 1.48 -9.24 -12.20
N ALA A 190 0.98 -8.99 -10.99
CA ALA A 190 1.73 -8.19 -10.01
C ALA A 190 2.99 -8.89 -9.50
N ALA A 191 2.98 -10.22 -9.33
CA ALA A 191 4.18 -10.99 -9.02
C ALA A 191 5.22 -10.87 -10.15
N GLY A 192 4.79 -10.92 -11.41
CA GLY A 192 5.67 -10.69 -12.56
C GLY A 192 6.30 -9.30 -12.56
N LEU A 193 5.47 -8.25 -12.40
CA LEU A 193 5.95 -6.86 -12.37
C LEU A 193 6.90 -6.60 -11.20
N SER A 194 6.52 -7.04 -9.99
CA SER A 194 7.36 -6.87 -8.81
C SER A 194 8.68 -7.63 -8.91
N LEU A 195 8.71 -8.79 -9.57
CA LEU A 195 9.95 -9.51 -9.82
C LEU A 195 10.89 -8.71 -10.74
N VAL A 196 10.36 -8.10 -11.80
CA VAL A 196 11.16 -7.20 -12.68
C VAL A 196 11.71 -6.03 -11.87
N MET A 197 10.87 -5.37 -11.06
CA MET A 197 11.30 -4.25 -10.21
C MET A 197 12.38 -4.65 -9.19
N MET A 198 12.29 -5.85 -8.61
CA MET A 198 13.33 -6.38 -7.71
C MET A 198 14.67 -6.56 -8.42
N LEU A 199 14.67 -7.00 -9.69
CA LEU A 199 15.89 -7.16 -10.47
C LEU A 199 16.50 -5.81 -10.84
N GLU A 200 15.67 -4.82 -11.20
CA GLU A 200 16.11 -3.45 -11.53
C GLU A 200 16.68 -2.71 -10.32
N ARG A 201 16.11 -2.95 -9.13
CA ARG A 201 16.46 -2.26 -7.87
C ARG A 201 17.32 -3.14 -6.94
N ASN A 202 18.10 -4.06 -7.50
CA ASN A 202 18.91 -4.99 -6.72
C ASN A 202 20.05 -4.25 -5.98
N PRO A 203 20.15 -4.33 -4.65
CA PRO A 203 21.15 -3.58 -3.88
C PRO A 203 22.56 -4.17 -3.96
N PHE A 204 22.72 -5.37 -4.53
CA PHE A 204 23.99 -6.12 -4.57
C PHE A 204 24.72 -6.06 -5.92
N THR A 205 24.13 -5.40 -6.91
CA THR A 205 24.70 -5.16 -8.24
C THR A 205 25.05 -3.69 -8.39
#